data_AF-A0A835Y7I7-F1
#
_entry.id   AF-A0A835Y7I7-F1
#
_cell.length_a   1.000
_cell.length_b   1.000
_cell.length_c   1.000
_cell.angle_alpha   90.00
_cell.angle_beta   90.00
_cell.angle_gamma   90.00
#
_symmetry.space_group_name_H-M   'P 1'
#
loop_
_entity.id
_entity.type
_entity.pdbx_description
1 polymer ?
#
loop_
_entity_poly.entity_id
_entity_poly.type
_entity_poly.pdbx_seq_one_letter_code
_entity_poly.pdbx_strand_id
1 'polypeptide(L)'
;MFRGQLREAAHRTGGCVPTPLAAPVPPHEWPGLSAWRARGIDRRLRWGEPQSKAADAAAATNATTGSSSSSGSGSTGGGCGSGGSRGGGGGKGSGAGGGGGAGGGGSALAQGGGAPVVVSAAEAPALGSAALTAAMGPGWRPPRSLVEAGSQVIRTAGPEAKAALTHAAWSAYLEGRLPLHPPPHEEGQGEGQGEGRGEGLLEGAAAAVGGEQGQGQGGALARRLAEAAQALPAHPARPERPRLVRPKEIPGHETSPLGLNGYMLHNLAHIELNAIDLAWDTVVRFAPLQLPKQFYEDFVRVADDESRHLSWCLQRLGELGHRYGDMDAHDLLWQGCADSAVDVAARLAVVPMSQEARGLDAGQRLVQRLVGWGDLRTAAVVGLIAEEERAHVAVGVTWFARLCAALEREPGPLFRRWLMHLNPDLLKGPFNHSERAVVRLPRDWYDPKAWAETEAAELKPAAEAPATAGEQPGPQPQRVAEAGPGAKTGVGAEAGAGEGEGAAARIPVRGKRHPRMVRPQPRLSAAQLASLADRLSLFVQREEGAAGAGGRGRGGS
;
A
#
# COMPACT_ATOMS: atom_id res chain seq x y z
N MET A 1 64.54 27.75 -20.11
CA MET A 1 64.40 27.48 -18.66
C MET A 1 62.94 27.14 -18.41
N PHE A 2 62.47 25.94 -18.06
CA PHE A 2 63.08 24.66 -17.76
C PHE A 2 62.04 23.60 -18.21
N ARG A 3 62.43 22.74 -19.16
CA ARG A 3 61.77 21.46 -19.48
C ARG A 3 62.57 20.38 -18.74
N GLY A 4 61.87 19.42 -18.12
CA GLY A 4 62.45 18.12 -17.79
C GLY A 4 62.71 17.89 -16.31
N GLN A 5 61.89 17.05 -15.70
CA GLN A 5 62.37 16.00 -14.81
C GLN A 5 61.46 14.77 -14.96
N LEU A 6 62.05 13.78 -15.63
CA LEU A 6 61.60 12.41 -15.82
C LEU A 6 61.62 11.67 -14.47
N ARG A 7 60.57 10.89 -14.20
CA ARG A 7 60.60 9.41 -14.11
C ARG A 7 61.78 8.83 -13.33
N GLU A 8 61.52 8.38 -12.11
CA GLU A 8 61.93 7.05 -11.61
C GLU A 8 61.32 6.80 -10.22
N ALA A 9 60.32 5.93 -10.16
CA ALA A 9 59.98 5.09 -8.99
C ALA A 9 58.73 4.25 -9.31
N ALA A 10 58.87 3.29 -10.22
CA ALA A 10 57.99 2.15 -10.26
C ALA A 10 58.82 0.95 -9.81
N HIS A 11 58.48 0.37 -8.65
CA HIS A 11 58.24 -1.06 -8.49
C HIS A 11 57.98 -1.41 -7.02
N ARG A 12 56.96 -2.25 -6.84
CA ARG A 12 56.52 -2.98 -5.62
C ARG A 12 55.49 -2.26 -4.76
N THR A 13 54.22 -2.50 -5.06
CA THR A 13 53.30 -3.17 -4.13
C THR A 13 52.11 -3.73 -4.92
N GLY A 14 51.66 -4.91 -4.50
CA GLY A 14 50.66 -5.73 -5.16
C GLY A 14 49.28 -5.08 -5.23
N GLY A 15 48.49 -5.57 -6.20
CA GLY A 15 47.23 -5.01 -6.61
C GLY A 15 46.16 -4.94 -5.53
N CYS A 16 45.41 -3.85 -5.57
CA CYS A 16 44.00 -3.83 -5.24
C CYS A 16 43.33 -3.09 -6.40
N VAL A 17 42.56 -3.81 -7.22
CA VAL A 17 41.75 -3.16 -8.25
C VAL A 17 40.66 -2.39 -7.49
N PRO A 18 40.55 -1.06 -7.62
CA PRO A 18 39.49 -0.33 -6.95
C PRO A 18 38.14 -0.86 -7.46
N THR A 19 37.30 -1.30 -6.52
CA THR A 19 35.88 -1.56 -6.76
C THR A 19 35.30 -0.31 -7.41
N PRO A 20 34.56 -0.40 -8.53
CA PRO A 20 33.91 0.77 -9.09
C PRO A 20 32.99 1.35 -8.02
N LEU A 21 33.21 2.62 -7.66
CA LEU A 21 32.30 3.39 -6.82
C LEU A 21 30.92 3.31 -7.49
N ALA A 22 29.96 2.70 -6.80
CA ALA A 22 28.58 2.69 -7.25
C ALA A 22 28.15 4.13 -7.57
N ALA A 23 27.40 4.32 -8.66
CA ALA A 23 26.85 5.62 -9.01
C ALA A 23 26.11 6.20 -7.79
N PRO A 24 26.21 7.52 -7.53
CA PRO A 24 25.55 8.13 -6.38
C PRO A 24 24.04 7.87 -6.48
N VAL A 25 23.47 7.23 -5.46
CA VAL A 25 22.03 7.00 -5.33
C VAL A 25 21.33 8.36 -5.30
N PRO A 26 20.28 8.61 -6.11
CA PRO A 26 19.51 9.84 -6.05
C PRO A 26 19.06 10.13 -4.60
N PRO A 27 18.98 11.40 -4.17
CA PRO A 27 18.75 11.76 -2.77
C PRO A 27 17.45 11.18 -2.16
N HIS A 28 16.48 10.85 -3.01
CA HIS A 28 15.18 10.31 -2.62
C HIS A 28 15.00 8.83 -2.94
N GLU A 29 16.03 8.14 -3.44
CA GLU A 29 15.96 6.70 -3.71
C GLU A 29 16.44 5.90 -2.49
N TRP A 30 15.60 4.96 -2.05
CA TRP A 30 15.95 4.04 -0.99
C TRP A 30 17.00 3.03 -1.50
N PRO A 31 18.13 2.81 -0.81
CA PRO A 31 19.18 1.90 -1.28
C PRO A 31 18.69 0.46 -1.52
N GLY A 32 17.67 0.00 -0.80
CA GLY A 32 17.08 -1.32 -0.98
C GLY A 32 16.22 -1.47 -2.23
N LEU A 33 15.88 -0.38 -2.93
CA LEU A 33 14.96 -0.41 -4.06
C LEU A 33 15.54 -1.20 -5.25
N SER A 34 16.83 -1.05 -5.53
CA SER A 34 17.50 -1.83 -6.58
C SER A 34 17.52 -3.33 -6.26
N ALA A 35 17.74 -3.70 -5.00
CA ALA A 35 17.70 -5.10 -4.57
C ALA A 35 16.29 -5.68 -4.62
N TRP A 36 15.28 -4.87 -4.24
CA TRP A 36 13.88 -5.24 -4.41
C TRP A 36 13.55 -5.45 -5.89
N ARG A 37 13.90 -4.53 -6.79
CA ARG A 37 13.71 -4.68 -8.25
C ARG A 37 14.45 -5.87 -8.85
N ALA A 38 15.62 -6.23 -8.33
CA ALA A 38 16.41 -7.35 -8.82
C ALA A 38 15.95 -8.71 -8.28
N ARG A 39 15.14 -8.74 -7.22
CA ARG A 39 14.60 -9.97 -6.65
C ARG A 39 13.71 -10.66 -7.70
N GLY A 40 13.89 -11.96 -7.89
CA GLY A 40 13.02 -12.76 -8.76
C GLY A 40 11.58 -12.79 -8.27
N ILE A 41 10.70 -13.40 -9.07
CA ILE A 41 9.30 -13.62 -8.70
C ILE A 41 9.25 -14.69 -7.61
N ASP A 42 8.65 -14.37 -6.46
CA ASP A 42 8.23 -15.41 -5.53
C ASP A 42 6.90 -15.99 -6.00
N ARG A 43 6.93 -17.18 -6.61
CA ARG A 43 5.75 -17.84 -7.18
C ARG A 43 4.81 -18.45 -6.14
N ARG A 44 5.21 -18.40 -4.87
CA ARG A 44 4.46 -19.01 -3.78
C ARG A 44 3.40 -18.03 -3.31
N LEU A 45 2.14 -18.42 -3.43
CA LEU A 45 1.01 -17.71 -2.81
C LEU A 45 0.78 -18.13 -1.36
N ARG A 46 1.59 -19.06 -0.82
CA ARG A 46 1.44 -19.59 0.53
C ARG A 46 2.64 -19.25 1.38
N TRP A 47 2.36 -18.92 2.64
CA TRP A 47 3.37 -18.66 3.66
C TRP A 47 4.10 -19.95 4.09
N GLY A 48 3.42 -21.10 3.96
CA GLY A 48 3.92 -22.43 4.32
C GLY A 48 2.77 -23.44 4.37
N GLU A 49 3.00 -24.62 4.95
CA GLU A 49 1.95 -25.63 5.13
C GLU A 49 0.82 -25.11 6.02
N PRO A 50 -0.46 -25.30 5.62
CA PRO A 50 -1.60 -24.95 6.44
C PRO A 50 -1.56 -25.65 7.80
N GLN A 51 -1.75 -24.89 8.87
CA GLN A 51 -1.82 -25.45 10.23
C GLN A 51 -3.23 -25.36 10.79
N SER A 52 -3.67 -26.40 11.50
CA SER A 52 -4.96 -26.35 12.20
C SER A 52 -4.84 -25.53 13.49
N LYS A 53 -5.94 -24.95 13.94
CA LYS A 53 -6.04 -24.25 15.23
C LYS A 53 -5.52 -25.07 16.42
N ALA A 54 -5.64 -26.40 16.37
CA ALA A 54 -5.12 -27.31 17.39
C ALA A 54 -3.57 -27.37 17.39
N ALA A 55 -2.94 -27.29 16.21
CA ALA A 55 -1.49 -27.28 16.08
C ALA A 55 -0.87 -25.98 16.62
N ASP A 56 -1.53 -24.83 16.43
CA ASP A 56 -1.10 -23.55 16.98
C ASP A 56 -1.15 -23.53 18.51
N ALA A 57 -2.22 -24.08 19.10
CA ALA A 57 -2.35 -24.18 20.55
C ALA A 57 -1.22 -25.02 21.17
N ALA A 58 -0.86 -26.12 20.52
CA ALA A 58 0.26 -26.97 20.94
C ALA A 58 1.63 -26.28 20.81
N ALA A 59 1.83 -25.46 19.77
CA ALA A 59 3.04 -24.67 19.59
C ALA A 59 3.18 -23.58 20.67
N ALA A 60 2.09 -22.89 21.02
CA ALA A 60 2.07 -21.88 22.07
C ALA A 60 2.32 -22.47 23.48
N THR A 61 1.79 -23.66 23.76
CA THR A 61 2.08 -24.37 25.02
C THR A 61 3.55 -24.78 25.10
N ASN A 62 4.13 -25.29 24.01
CA ASN A 62 5.53 -25.70 23.98
C ASN A 62 6.51 -24.53 24.11
N ALA A 63 6.19 -23.35 23.55
CA ALA A 63 6.97 -22.12 23.72
C ALA A 63 6.95 -21.62 25.18
N THR A 64 5.83 -21.83 25.88
CA THR A 64 5.67 -21.44 27.29
C THR A 64 6.38 -22.43 28.24
N THR A 65 6.35 -23.74 27.94
CA THR A 65 7.03 -24.77 28.75
C THR A 65 8.53 -24.88 28.47
N GLY A 66 9.01 -24.45 27.30
CA GLY A 66 10.43 -24.43 26.94
C GLY A 66 11.26 -23.40 27.72
N SER A 67 10.63 -22.50 28.46
CA SER A 67 11.31 -21.50 29.32
C SER A 67 11.42 -21.93 30.79
N SER A 68 11.01 -23.16 31.16
CA SER A 68 11.04 -23.67 32.54
C SER A 68 11.80 -24.98 32.70
N SER A 69 12.95 -25.14 32.04
CA SER A 69 13.86 -26.26 32.33
C SER A 69 15.33 -25.86 32.16
N SER A 70 15.87 -25.18 33.18
CA SER A 70 17.30 -25.18 33.43
C SER A 70 17.58 -25.57 34.89
N SER A 71 18.35 -26.66 35.02
CA SER A 71 19.13 -27.13 36.18
C SER A 71 18.40 -27.60 37.44
N GLY A 72 18.08 -28.90 37.45
CA GLY A 72 18.15 -29.74 38.64
C GLY A 72 19.13 -30.89 38.38
N SER A 73 20.38 -30.75 38.82
CA SER A 73 21.34 -31.87 38.88
C SER A 73 22.05 -31.83 40.22
N GLY A 74 21.79 -32.83 41.04
CA GLY A 74 22.30 -32.97 42.40
C GLY A 74 23.82 -33.19 42.45
N SER A 75 24.41 -32.76 43.55
CA SER A 75 25.74 -33.18 43.98
C SER A 75 25.71 -33.44 45.48
N THR A 76 26.12 -34.65 45.83
CA THR A 76 26.39 -35.15 47.18
C THR A 76 27.58 -34.43 47.83
N GLY A 77 27.52 -34.22 49.16
CA GLY A 77 28.73 -33.93 49.94
C GLY A 77 28.52 -33.20 51.27
N GLY A 78 28.58 -33.94 52.38
CA GLY A 78 29.34 -33.58 53.58
C GLY A 78 28.90 -32.41 54.48
N GLY A 79 28.20 -32.74 55.57
CA GLY A 79 28.73 -32.61 56.93
C GLY A 79 29.00 -31.25 57.60
N CYS A 80 28.37 -31.10 58.77
CA CYS A 80 28.79 -30.36 59.98
C CYS A 80 28.21 -28.95 60.24
N GLY A 81 27.70 -28.77 61.47
CA GLY A 81 27.97 -27.55 62.23
C GLY A 81 26.82 -26.62 62.60
N SER A 82 25.95 -27.09 63.52
CA SER A 82 25.40 -26.35 64.67
C SER A 82 25.36 -24.80 64.71
N GLY A 83 24.15 -24.27 64.96
CA GLY A 83 23.88 -23.36 66.09
C GLY A 83 23.66 -21.87 65.81
N GLY A 84 22.58 -21.30 66.39
CA GLY A 84 22.59 -19.90 66.85
C GLY A 84 21.43 -18.98 66.45
N SER A 85 20.38 -18.97 67.29
CA SER A 85 19.58 -17.83 67.78
C SER A 85 19.18 -16.62 66.92
N ARG A 86 17.84 -16.43 66.90
CA ARG A 86 17.02 -15.23 67.11
C ARG A 86 17.72 -13.88 67.39
N GLY A 87 17.17 -12.81 66.80
CA GLY A 87 17.22 -11.44 67.34
C GLY A 87 16.74 -10.39 66.34
N GLY A 88 15.60 -9.73 66.60
CA GLY A 88 15.08 -8.63 65.80
C GLY A 88 15.68 -7.26 66.16
N GLY A 89 15.33 -6.24 65.39
CA GLY A 89 15.63 -4.84 65.71
C GLY A 89 15.65 -3.96 64.47
N GLY A 90 14.70 -3.03 64.37
CA GLY A 90 14.55 -2.11 63.25
C GLY A 90 15.56 -0.95 63.24
N GLY A 91 15.57 -0.23 62.12
CA GLY A 91 16.27 1.04 61.96
C GLY A 91 15.89 1.71 60.64
N LYS A 92 15.12 2.79 60.73
CA LYS A 92 14.87 3.75 59.64
C LYS A 92 16.14 4.61 59.45
N GLY A 93 16.47 4.97 58.21
CA GLY A 93 17.56 5.90 57.94
C GLY A 93 17.67 6.28 56.48
N SER A 94 17.04 7.40 56.15
CA SER A 94 17.19 8.33 55.02
C SER A 94 18.52 8.33 54.26
N GLY A 95 18.49 8.68 52.97
CA GLY A 95 19.67 9.23 52.30
C GLY A 95 19.64 9.16 50.79
N ALA A 96 19.52 10.32 50.16
CA ALA A 96 19.52 10.52 48.72
C ALA A 96 20.82 10.10 48.03
N GLY A 97 20.71 9.57 46.81
CA GLY A 97 21.74 9.53 45.77
C GLY A 97 21.00 9.77 44.45
N GLY A 98 21.40 10.71 43.60
CA GLY A 98 22.76 10.92 43.11
C GLY A 98 22.78 10.37 41.69
N GLY A 99 22.73 11.26 40.71
CA GLY A 99 22.66 10.91 39.29
C GLY A 99 23.89 10.18 38.76
N GLY A 100 23.73 9.54 37.62
CA GLY A 100 24.84 9.04 36.82
C GLY A 100 24.45 7.93 35.85
N GLY A 101 24.74 8.17 34.57
CA GLY A 101 25.23 7.10 33.69
C GLY A 101 24.18 6.33 32.89
N ALA A 102 23.86 6.86 31.70
CA ALA A 102 23.40 6.04 30.59
C ALA A 102 24.49 5.02 30.24
N GLY A 103 24.16 3.74 30.34
CA GLY A 103 24.97 2.62 29.85
C GLY A 103 24.11 1.76 28.93
N GLY A 104 24.44 1.77 27.64
CA GLY A 104 23.75 0.98 26.62
C GLY A 104 23.92 -0.52 26.84
N GLY A 105 22.80 -1.24 26.88
CA GLY A 105 22.74 -2.68 26.79
C GLY A 105 21.93 -3.06 25.56
N GLY A 106 22.60 -3.27 24.43
CA GLY A 106 22.02 -3.95 23.27
C GLY A 106 21.78 -5.41 23.61
N SER A 107 20.52 -5.82 23.73
CA SER A 107 20.17 -7.23 23.85
C SER A 107 20.15 -7.85 22.46
N ALA A 108 21.18 -8.62 22.16
CA ALA A 108 21.24 -9.50 21.00
C ALA A 108 20.25 -10.65 21.21
N LEU A 109 19.14 -10.64 20.48
CA LEU A 109 18.24 -11.79 20.38
C LEU A 109 18.98 -12.90 19.61
N ALA A 110 19.18 -14.03 20.29
CA ALA A 110 19.84 -15.20 19.77
C ALA A 110 19.10 -15.74 18.54
N GLN A 111 19.83 -15.87 17.44
CA GLN A 111 19.40 -16.59 16.24
C GLN A 111 19.33 -18.09 16.55
N GLY A 112 18.11 -18.57 16.84
CA GLY A 112 17.77 -19.98 16.90
C GLY A 112 16.75 -20.32 15.82
N GLY A 113 17.08 -20.07 14.56
CA GLY A 113 16.22 -20.36 13.42
C GLY A 113 16.58 -21.69 12.75
N GLY A 114 15.95 -22.79 13.18
CA GLY A 114 15.83 -23.95 12.30
C GLY A 114 15.00 -23.52 11.09
N ALA A 115 15.59 -23.52 9.90
CA ALA A 115 14.87 -23.22 8.67
C ALA A 115 13.65 -24.17 8.57
N PRO A 116 12.42 -23.66 8.39
CA PRO A 116 11.29 -24.54 8.21
C PRO A 116 11.51 -25.34 6.93
N VAL A 117 11.39 -26.67 7.05
CA VAL A 117 11.43 -27.59 5.91
C VAL A 117 10.31 -27.19 4.96
N VAL A 118 10.67 -26.62 3.81
CA VAL A 118 9.73 -26.19 2.78
C VAL A 118 9.28 -27.43 2.00
N VAL A 119 8.06 -27.89 2.27
CA VAL A 119 7.33 -28.78 1.37
C VAL A 119 6.57 -27.91 0.36
N SER A 120 6.46 -28.40 -0.88
CA SER A 120 5.98 -27.68 -2.08
C SER A 120 4.73 -26.81 -1.85
N ALA A 121 4.92 -25.49 -1.75
CA ALA A 121 3.82 -24.53 -1.74
C ALA A 121 3.07 -24.58 -3.08
N ALA A 122 1.73 -24.45 -3.05
CA ALA A 122 0.94 -24.33 -4.28
C ALA A 122 1.40 -23.08 -5.07
N GLU A 123 1.90 -23.30 -6.28
CA GLU A 123 2.28 -22.22 -7.18
C GLU A 123 1.04 -21.53 -7.75
N ALA A 124 1.16 -20.24 -8.03
CA ALA A 124 0.12 -19.51 -8.74
C ALA A 124 -0.13 -20.11 -10.14
N PRO A 125 -1.40 -20.19 -10.59
CA PRO A 125 -1.71 -20.74 -11.90
C PRO A 125 -1.14 -19.84 -13.01
N ALA A 126 -0.57 -20.46 -14.05
CA ALA A 126 -0.04 -19.73 -15.20
C ALA A 126 -1.15 -19.00 -15.98
N LEU A 127 -0.79 -17.89 -16.63
CA LEU A 127 -1.72 -17.13 -17.48
C LEU A 127 -2.23 -18.01 -18.64
N GLY A 128 -3.54 -18.10 -18.81
CA GLY A 128 -4.19 -18.96 -19.82
C GLY A 128 -4.31 -20.43 -19.44
N SER A 129 -3.88 -20.83 -18.23
CA SER A 129 -4.10 -22.19 -17.73
C SER A 129 -5.60 -22.47 -17.49
N ALA A 130 -5.96 -23.76 -17.52
CA ALA A 130 -7.32 -24.21 -17.19
C ALA A 130 -7.72 -23.81 -15.76
N ALA A 131 -6.79 -23.86 -14.81
CA ALA A 131 -7.03 -23.46 -13.42
C ALA A 131 -7.36 -21.97 -13.29
N LEU A 132 -6.60 -21.08 -13.94
CA LEU A 132 -6.90 -19.66 -13.93
C LEU A 132 -8.22 -19.37 -14.66
N THR A 133 -8.46 -20.02 -15.80
CA THR A 133 -9.71 -19.86 -16.56
C THR A 133 -10.92 -20.25 -15.72
N ALA A 134 -10.84 -21.37 -14.99
CA ALA A 134 -11.90 -21.78 -14.07
C ALA A 134 -12.12 -20.76 -12.94
N ALA A 135 -11.04 -20.20 -12.38
CA ALA A 135 -11.13 -19.18 -11.32
C ALA A 135 -11.73 -17.84 -11.79
N MET A 136 -11.52 -17.47 -13.06
CA MET A 136 -12.06 -16.24 -13.64
C MET A 136 -13.53 -16.37 -14.08
N GLY A 137 -14.00 -17.60 -14.26
CA GLY A 137 -15.38 -17.88 -14.65
C GLY A 137 -15.62 -17.85 -16.17
N PRO A 138 -16.87 -18.11 -16.58
CA PRO A 138 -17.24 -18.27 -17.99
C PRO A 138 -17.04 -16.99 -18.79
N GLY A 139 -16.58 -17.14 -20.04
CA GLY A 139 -16.40 -16.02 -20.97
C GLY A 139 -15.12 -15.19 -20.76
N TRP A 140 -14.35 -15.46 -19.71
CA TRP A 140 -13.05 -14.82 -19.52
C TRP A 140 -12.07 -15.18 -20.64
N ARG A 141 -11.25 -14.21 -21.05
CA ARG A 141 -10.16 -14.40 -22.01
C ARG A 141 -8.84 -13.85 -21.46
N PRO A 142 -7.70 -14.54 -21.73
CA PRO A 142 -6.40 -14.02 -21.35
C PRO A 142 -6.15 -12.60 -21.89
N PRO A 143 -5.58 -11.69 -21.08
CA PRO A 143 -5.26 -10.34 -21.51
C PRO A 143 -4.15 -10.35 -22.56
N ARG A 144 -4.16 -9.36 -23.47
CA ARG A 144 -3.13 -9.21 -24.51
C ARG A 144 -2.00 -8.27 -24.13
N SER A 145 -2.13 -7.59 -22.98
CA SER A 145 -1.12 -6.71 -22.43
C SER A 145 -1.25 -6.60 -20.91
N LEU A 146 -0.23 -6.05 -20.26
CA LEU A 146 -0.24 -5.82 -18.82
C LEU A 146 -1.29 -4.78 -18.41
N VAL A 147 -1.49 -3.73 -19.22
CA VAL A 147 -2.57 -2.74 -19.00
C VAL A 147 -3.96 -3.38 -19.12
N GLU A 148 -4.15 -4.28 -20.08
CA GLU A 148 -5.39 -5.04 -20.20
C GLU A 148 -5.58 -5.98 -19.00
N ALA A 149 -4.51 -6.65 -18.55
CA ALA A 149 -4.53 -7.49 -17.36
C ALA A 149 -4.97 -6.70 -16.12
N GLY A 150 -4.40 -5.51 -15.90
CA GLY A 150 -4.81 -4.63 -14.79
C GLY A 150 -6.29 -4.25 -14.84
N SER A 151 -6.82 -3.99 -16.03
CA SER A 151 -8.25 -3.71 -16.22
C SER A 151 -9.12 -4.92 -15.83
N GLN A 152 -8.67 -6.13 -16.16
CA GLN A 152 -9.35 -7.36 -15.76
C GLN A 152 -9.24 -7.60 -14.25
N VAL A 153 -8.07 -7.39 -13.63
CA VAL A 153 -7.85 -7.51 -12.18
C VAL A 153 -8.81 -6.61 -11.40
N ILE A 154 -8.95 -5.34 -11.80
CA ILE A 154 -9.87 -4.39 -11.16
C ILE A 154 -11.33 -4.87 -11.27
N ARG A 155 -11.70 -5.58 -12.34
CA ARG A 155 -13.04 -6.15 -12.56
C ARG A 155 -13.25 -7.51 -11.91
N THR A 156 -12.21 -8.16 -11.38
CA THR A 156 -12.32 -9.43 -10.68
C THR A 156 -12.81 -9.21 -9.24
N ALA A 157 -13.93 -9.82 -8.87
CA ALA A 157 -14.50 -9.67 -7.53
C ALA A 157 -13.81 -10.55 -6.48
N GLY A 158 -13.51 -11.81 -6.81
CA GLY A 158 -12.96 -12.79 -5.87
C GLY A 158 -11.53 -12.42 -5.42
N PRO A 159 -11.23 -12.35 -4.11
CA PRO A 159 -9.89 -12.00 -3.62
C PRO A 159 -8.78 -12.95 -4.11
N GLU A 160 -8.99 -14.27 -4.01
CA GLU A 160 -8.04 -15.29 -4.45
C GLU A 160 -7.85 -15.25 -5.97
N ALA A 161 -8.96 -15.10 -6.70
CA ALA A 161 -8.97 -14.98 -8.15
C ALA A 161 -8.20 -13.72 -8.60
N LYS A 162 -8.36 -12.60 -7.87
CA LYS A 162 -7.65 -11.35 -8.12
C LYS A 162 -6.15 -11.48 -7.87
N ALA A 163 -5.76 -12.12 -6.77
CA ALA A 163 -4.36 -12.39 -6.47
C ALA A 163 -3.71 -13.29 -7.54
N ALA A 164 -4.40 -14.38 -7.90
CA ALA A 164 -3.92 -15.31 -8.92
C ALA A 164 -3.73 -14.64 -10.29
N LEU A 165 -4.68 -13.82 -10.75
CA LEU A 165 -4.57 -13.11 -12.02
C LEU A 165 -3.43 -12.08 -12.00
N THR A 166 -3.26 -11.36 -10.88
CA THR A 166 -2.15 -10.41 -10.72
C THR A 166 -0.80 -11.10 -10.89
N HIS A 167 -0.60 -12.20 -10.16
CA HIS A 167 0.63 -12.98 -10.22
C HIS A 167 0.89 -13.59 -11.60
N ALA A 168 -0.15 -14.14 -12.23
CA ALA A 168 -0.07 -14.73 -13.56
C ALA A 168 0.31 -13.70 -14.62
N ALA A 169 -0.26 -12.48 -14.55
CA ALA A 169 0.03 -11.40 -15.47
C ALA A 169 1.48 -10.90 -15.33
N TRP A 170 1.93 -10.69 -14.09
CA TRP A 170 3.31 -10.27 -13.82
C TRP A 170 4.34 -11.32 -14.25
N SER A 171 4.06 -12.59 -13.98
CA SER A 171 4.92 -13.70 -14.43
C SER A 171 5.00 -13.78 -15.96
N ALA A 172 3.86 -13.69 -16.65
CA ALA A 172 3.85 -13.69 -18.11
C ALA A 172 4.60 -12.51 -18.72
N TYR A 173 4.54 -11.35 -18.07
CA TYR A 173 5.27 -10.16 -18.48
C TYR A 173 6.79 -10.34 -18.37
N LEU A 174 7.27 -10.80 -17.23
CA LEU A 174 8.71 -11.03 -17.00
C LEU A 174 9.29 -12.13 -17.90
N GLU A 175 8.47 -13.10 -18.30
CA GLU A 175 8.83 -14.13 -19.28
C GLU A 175 8.77 -13.63 -20.74
N GLY A 176 8.42 -12.36 -20.99
CA GLY A 176 8.33 -11.78 -22.33
C GLY A 176 7.10 -12.23 -23.13
N ARG A 177 6.13 -12.90 -22.49
CA ARG A 177 4.91 -13.41 -23.12
C ARG A 177 3.76 -12.41 -23.12
N LEU A 178 3.87 -11.33 -22.35
CA LEU A 178 2.85 -10.30 -22.23
C LEU A 178 3.51 -8.91 -22.39
N PRO A 179 3.18 -8.12 -23.43
CA PRO A 179 3.70 -6.77 -23.57
C PRO A 179 3.07 -5.81 -22.55
N LEU A 180 3.71 -4.66 -22.29
CA LEU A 180 3.17 -3.64 -21.38
C LEU A 180 1.86 -3.05 -21.92
N HIS A 181 1.91 -2.58 -23.16
CA HIS A 181 0.78 -1.99 -23.88
C HIS A 181 0.21 -2.99 -24.89
N PRO A 182 -1.08 -2.89 -25.24
CA PRO A 182 -1.64 -3.70 -26.31
C PRO A 182 -0.87 -3.44 -27.61
N PRO A 183 -0.63 -4.46 -28.43
CA PRO A 183 -0.08 -4.25 -29.76
C PRO A 183 -1.02 -3.31 -30.54
N PRO A 184 -0.49 -2.44 -31.42
CA PRO A 184 -1.33 -1.64 -32.30
C PRO A 184 -2.28 -2.58 -33.04
N HIS A 185 -3.55 -2.17 -33.18
CA HIS A 185 -4.52 -2.94 -33.94
C HIS A 185 -3.95 -3.17 -35.35
N GLU A 186 -3.73 -4.43 -35.73
CA GLU A 186 -3.70 -4.76 -37.15
C GLU A 186 -5.09 -4.37 -37.66
N GLU A 187 -5.16 -3.32 -38.48
CA GLU A 187 -6.37 -2.99 -39.22
C GLU A 187 -6.70 -4.18 -40.12
N GLY A 188 -7.46 -5.12 -39.56
CA GLY A 188 -8.04 -6.21 -40.31
C GLY A 188 -8.87 -5.60 -41.42
N GLN A 189 -8.53 -5.99 -42.65
CA GLN A 189 -9.26 -5.70 -43.87
C GLN A 189 -10.75 -5.97 -43.61
N GLY A 190 -11.51 -4.89 -43.45
CA GLY A 190 -12.95 -4.97 -43.22
C GLY A 190 -13.61 -5.50 -44.48
N GLU A 191 -14.10 -6.74 -44.42
CA GLU A 191 -15.18 -7.19 -45.29
C GLU A 191 -16.37 -6.24 -45.07
N GLY A 192 -16.80 -5.59 -46.14
CA GLY A 192 -17.91 -4.66 -46.12
C GLY A 192 -19.24 -5.35 -45.87
N GLN A 193 -20.14 -4.63 -45.20
CA GLN A 193 -21.54 -4.42 -45.60
C GLN A 193 -22.30 -3.69 -44.49
N GLY A 194 -23.13 -2.71 -44.90
CA GLY A 194 -24.25 -2.24 -44.09
C GLY A 194 -24.32 -0.73 -43.89
N GLU A 195 -24.60 0.03 -44.96
CA GLU A 195 -25.22 1.35 -44.83
C GLU A 195 -26.55 1.24 -44.08
N GLY A 196 -26.71 2.02 -43.01
CA GLY A 196 -27.95 2.16 -42.28
C GLY A 196 -28.04 3.56 -41.68
N ARG A 197 -28.71 4.46 -42.40
CA ARG A 197 -29.02 5.84 -41.99
C ARG A 197 -29.81 5.86 -40.68
N GLY A 198 -29.43 6.76 -39.78
CA GLY A 198 -30.15 7.07 -38.56
C GLY A 198 -29.67 8.39 -37.95
N GLU A 199 -30.03 9.50 -38.59
CA GLU A 199 -29.95 10.83 -37.99
C GLU A 199 -31.01 10.93 -36.88
N GLY A 200 -30.62 11.36 -35.68
CA GLY A 200 -31.56 11.51 -34.56
C GLY A 200 -30.92 11.99 -33.26
N LEU A 201 -30.87 13.31 -33.11
CA LEU A 201 -30.90 14.12 -31.87
C LEU A 201 -30.36 13.50 -30.58
N LEU A 202 -29.21 14.00 -30.12
CA LEU A 202 -28.95 14.31 -28.70
C LEU A 202 -28.06 15.56 -28.65
N GLU A 203 -28.69 16.73 -28.76
CA GLU A 203 -28.06 18.04 -28.57
C GLU A 203 -28.53 18.60 -27.22
N GLY A 204 -27.59 18.91 -26.33
CA GLY A 204 -27.87 19.72 -25.14
C GLY A 204 -27.26 19.24 -23.82
N ALA A 205 -25.97 19.56 -23.60
CA ALA A 205 -25.43 20.12 -22.34
C ALA A 205 -23.89 20.19 -22.37
N ALA A 206 -23.34 21.00 -23.27
CA ALA A 206 -21.93 21.40 -23.22
C ALA A 206 -21.82 22.84 -23.73
N ALA A 207 -22.03 23.81 -22.83
CA ALA A 207 -21.74 25.22 -23.13
C ALA A 207 -21.38 25.96 -21.84
N ALA A 208 -20.08 26.08 -21.58
CA ALA A 208 -19.41 27.31 -21.11
C ALA A 208 -17.93 27.02 -20.79
N VAL A 209 -17.11 26.79 -21.82
CA VAL A 209 -15.69 27.16 -21.80
C VAL A 209 -15.35 27.70 -23.18
N GLY A 210 -15.21 29.02 -23.27
CA GLY A 210 -14.80 29.68 -24.49
C GLY A 210 -13.32 29.42 -24.80
N GLY A 211 -13.06 29.17 -26.08
CA GLY A 211 -11.86 29.64 -26.80
C GLY A 211 -10.51 29.03 -26.43
N GLU A 212 -10.22 27.86 -26.99
CA GLU A 212 -9.10 27.63 -27.93
C GLU A 212 -9.07 26.14 -28.28
N GLN A 213 -9.49 25.80 -29.50
CA GLN A 213 -9.33 24.45 -30.04
C GLN A 213 -7.85 24.24 -30.41
N GLY A 214 -7.03 23.93 -29.40
CA GLY A 214 -5.68 23.44 -29.61
C GLY A 214 -5.72 22.02 -30.15
N GLN A 215 -5.68 21.85 -31.47
CA GLN A 215 -5.38 20.60 -32.17
C GLN A 215 -3.90 20.19 -31.96
N GLY A 216 -3.41 20.20 -30.72
CA GLY A 216 -2.05 19.86 -30.34
C GLY A 216 -1.95 18.52 -29.63
N GLN A 217 -0.73 17.98 -29.51
CA GLN A 217 -0.43 16.71 -28.82
C GLN A 217 -1.01 16.63 -27.39
N GLY A 218 -1.09 17.76 -26.67
CA GLY A 218 -1.71 17.84 -25.35
C GLY A 218 -3.21 17.53 -25.34
N GLY A 219 -3.96 17.99 -26.35
CA GLY A 219 -5.40 17.69 -26.48
C GLY A 219 -5.67 16.21 -26.73
N ALA A 220 -4.83 15.58 -27.57
CA ALA A 220 -4.90 14.13 -27.82
C ALA A 220 -4.57 13.30 -26.57
N LEU A 221 -3.60 13.73 -25.76
CA LEU A 221 -3.28 13.06 -24.49
C LEU A 221 -4.43 13.18 -23.47
N ALA A 222 -4.99 14.38 -23.30
CA ALA A 222 -6.11 14.60 -22.40
C ALA A 222 -7.32 13.72 -22.76
N ARG A 223 -7.60 13.56 -24.05
CA ARG A 223 -8.66 12.66 -24.53
C ARG A 223 -8.39 11.20 -24.16
N ARG A 224 -7.18 10.69 -24.44
CA ARG A 224 -6.80 9.30 -24.12
C ARG A 224 -6.86 9.00 -22.61
N LEU A 225 -6.48 9.98 -21.76
CA LEU A 225 -6.63 9.86 -20.31
C LEU A 225 -8.11 9.78 -19.89
N ALA A 226 -8.97 10.60 -20.50
CA ALA A 226 -10.41 10.57 -20.23
C ALA A 226 -11.04 9.24 -20.68
N GLU A 227 -10.64 8.71 -21.84
CA GLU A 227 -11.08 7.41 -22.35
C GLU A 227 -10.62 6.26 -21.44
N ALA A 228 -9.35 6.24 -21.03
CA ALA A 228 -8.85 5.25 -20.08
C ALA A 228 -9.56 5.32 -18.73
N ALA A 229 -9.86 6.52 -18.24
CA ALA A 229 -10.63 6.72 -17.01
C ALA A 229 -12.09 6.22 -17.12
N GLN A 230 -12.72 6.35 -18.29
CA GLN A 230 -14.08 5.85 -18.55
C GLN A 230 -14.13 4.32 -18.76
N ALA A 231 -13.05 3.73 -19.29
CA ALA A 231 -12.95 2.28 -19.48
C ALA A 231 -12.82 1.49 -18.17
N LEU A 232 -12.32 2.15 -17.10
CA LEU A 232 -12.26 1.60 -15.76
C LEU A 232 -13.61 1.75 -15.04
N PRO A 233 -14.05 0.74 -14.27
CA PRO A 233 -15.20 0.91 -13.41
C PRO A 233 -14.90 1.97 -12.33
N ALA A 234 -15.94 2.67 -11.85
CA ALA A 234 -15.79 3.71 -10.83
C ALA A 234 -15.25 3.17 -9.49
N HIS A 235 -15.45 1.88 -9.23
CA HIS A 235 -14.93 1.13 -8.08
C HIS A 235 -14.45 -0.25 -8.56
N PRO A 236 -13.42 -0.84 -7.92
CA PRO A 236 -13.03 -2.21 -8.21
C PRO A 236 -14.18 -3.15 -7.86
N ALA A 237 -14.27 -4.25 -8.60
CA ALA A 237 -15.20 -5.30 -8.26
C ALA A 237 -14.87 -5.87 -6.87
N ARG A 238 -15.92 -6.19 -6.13
CA ARG A 238 -15.87 -6.72 -4.77
C ARG A 238 -16.83 -7.90 -4.67
N PRO A 239 -16.52 -8.91 -3.85
CA PRO A 239 -17.44 -10.00 -3.58
C PRO A 239 -18.63 -9.52 -2.75
N GLU A 240 -19.64 -10.37 -2.59
CA GLU A 240 -20.82 -10.03 -1.79
C GLU A 240 -20.52 -9.82 -0.29
N ARG A 241 -19.40 -10.31 0.21
CA ARG A 241 -18.96 -10.06 1.59
C ARG A 241 -17.47 -9.79 1.59
N PRO A 242 -16.97 -8.81 2.37
CA PRO A 242 -17.67 -8.05 3.42
C PRO A 242 -18.64 -7.00 2.88
N ARG A 243 -19.64 -6.60 3.68
CA ARG A 243 -20.39 -5.38 3.37
C ARG A 243 -19.50 -4.18 3.67
N LEU A 244 -19.51 -3.19 2.79
CA LEU A 244 -18.76 -1.96 2.99
C LEU A 244 -19.65 -1.00 3.79
N VAL A 245 -19.17 -0.57 4.95
CA VAL A 245 -19.83 0.32 5.91
C VAL A 245 -18.92 1.51 6.25
N ARG A 246 -19.42 2.52 7.00
CA ARG A 246 -18.55 3.62 7.43
C ARG A 246 -17.56 3.09 8.47
N PRO A 247 -16.37 3.70 8.60
CA PRO A 247 -15.35 3.25 9.57
C PRO A 247 -15.86 3.11 11.01
N LYS A 248 -16.80 3.96 11.42
CA LYS A 248 -17.40 3.93 12.77
C LYS A 248 -18.40 2.78 12.98
N GLU A 249 -18.84 2.15 11.90
CA GLU A 249 -19.80 1.04 11.91
C GLU A 249 -19.09 -0.32 11.87
N ILE A 250 -17.77 -0.34 11.63
CA ILE A 250 -16.99 -1.56 11.80
C ILE A 250 -16.96 -1.90 13.29
N PRO A 251 -17.30 -3.14 13.69
CA PRO A 251 -17.20 -3.58 15.07
C PRO A 251 -15.77 -3.40 15.60
N GLY A 252 -15.64 -2.90 16.84
CA GLY A 252 -14.35 -2.91 17.53
C GLY A 252 -13.88 -4.34 17.79
N HIS A 253 -12.59 -4.53 18.03
CA HIS A 253 -12.01 -5.86 18.22
C HIS A 253 -12.64 -6.65 19.39
N GLU A 254 -13.10 -5.95 20.43
CA GLU A 254 -13.78 -6.52 21.61
C GLU A 254 -15.17 -7.07 21.27
N THR A 255 -15.81 -6.48 20.26
CA THR A 255 -17.17 -6.80 19.81
C THR A 255 -17.20 -7.60 18.49
N SER A 256 -16.02 -7.88 17.93
CA SER A 256 -15.89 -8.56 16.65
C SER A 256 -16.26 -10.04 16.78
N PRO A 257 -16.99 -10.61 15.80
CA PRO A 257 -17.29 -12.04 15.78
C PRO A 257 -16.06 -12.93 15.55
N LEU A 258 -14.90 -12.35 15.21
CA LEU A 258 -13.69 -13.08 14.82
C LEU A 258 -12.65 -13.23 15.96
N GLY A 259 -12.92 -12.65 17.13
CA GLY A 259 -11.88 -12.42 18.15
C GLY A 259 -10.77 -11.49 17.63
N LEU A 260 -9.76 -11.18 18.46
CA LEU A 260 -8.74 -10.19 18.08
C LEU A 260 -7.92 -10.59 16.85
N ASN A 261 -7.33 -11.79 16.84
CA ASN A 261 -6.38 -12.16 15.78
C ASN A 261 -7.11 -12.26 14.43
N GLY A 262 -8.32 -12.84 14.43
CA GLY A 262 -9.19 -12.84 13.25
C GLY A 262 -9.62 -11.43 12.83
N TYR A 263 -9.96 -10.55 13.79
CA TYR A 263 -10.27 -9.14 13.52
C TYR A 263 -9.12 -8.40 12.85
N MET A 264 -7.90 -8.55 13.38
CA MET A 264 -6.71 -7.87 12.85
C MET A 264 -6.37 -8.36 11.46
N LEU A 265 -6.40 -9.68 11.27
CA LEU A 265 -6.03 -10.31 10.02
C LEU A 265 -7.08 -10.10 8.92
N HIS A 266 -8.38 -10.07 9.25
CA HIS A 266 -9.43 -9.71 8.30
C HIS A 266 -9.27 -8.26 7.82
N ASN A 267 -9.01 -7.32 8.73
CA ASN A 267 -8.72 -5.93 8.36
C ASN A 267 -7.46 -5.82 7.49
N LEU A 268 -6.39 -6.56 7.83
CA LEU A 268 -5.17 -6.58 7.04
C LEU A 268 -5.44 -7.16 5.64
N ALA A 269 -6.11 -8.30 5.53
CA ALA A 269 -6.54 -8.86 4.24
C ALA A 269 -7.35 -7.86 3.40
N HIS A 270 -8.22 -7.07 4.05
CA HIS A 270 -8.96 -6.02 3.36
C HIS A 270 -8.06 -4.89 2.85
N ILE A 271 -7.03 -4.51 3.61
CA ILE A 271 -6.02 -3.54 3.18
C ILE A 271 -5.24 -4.08 1.99
N GLU A 272 -4.71 -5.32 2.07
CA GLU A 272 -3.94 -5.93 0.97
C GLU A 272 -4.77 -6.05 -0.32
N LEU A 273 -6.04 -6.46 -0.20
CA LEU A 273 -6.94 -6.51 -1.36
C LEU A 273 -7.12 -5.13 -2.02
N ASN A 274 -7.22 -4.08 -1.22
CA ASN A 274 -7.27 -2.72 -1.77
C ASN A 274 -5.93 -2.34 -2.39
N ALA A 275 -4.80 -2.65 -1.75
CA ALA A 275 -3.46 -2.31 -2.25
C ALA A 275 -3.21 -2.88 -3.66
N ILE A 276 -3.64 -4.12 -3.93
CA ILE A 276 -3.66 -4.70 -5.30
C ILE A 276 -4.39 -3.76 -6.28
N ASP A 277 -5.61 -3.34 -5.93
CA ASP A 277 -6.42 -2.47 -6.80
C ASP A 277 -5.84 -1.07 -6.96
N LEU A 278 -5.24 -0.50 -5.91
CA LEU A 278 -4.61 0.81 -5.92
C LEU A 278 -3.40 0.85 -6.85
N ALA A 279 -2.58 -0.20 -6.80
CA ALA A 279 -1.43 -0.37 -7.66
C ALA A 279 -1.85 -0.57 -9.13
N TRP A 280 -2.80 -1.46 -9.40
CA TRP A 280 -3.32 -1.67 -10.76
C TRP A 280 -4.06 -0.46 -11.33
N ASP A 281 -4.84 0.25 -10.53
CA ASP A 281 -5.51 1.48 -10.97
C ASP A 281 -4.46 2.52 -11.38
N THR A 282 -3.35 2.63 -10.65
CA THR A 282 -2.23 3.52 -11.02
C THR A 282 -1.63 3.12 -12.38
N VAL A 283 -1.41 1.83 -12.63
CA VAL A 283 -0.88 1.33 -13.90
C VAL A 283 -1.83 1.65 -15.05
N VAL A 284 -3.10 1.27 -14.93
CA VAL A 284 -4.08 1.38 -16.04
C VAL A 284 -4.44 2.83 -16.30
N ARG A 285 -4.72 3.61 -15.26
CA ARG A 285 -5.20 4.99 -15.37
C ARG A 285 -4.17 5.90 -16.02
N PHE A 286 -2.89 5.69 -15.70
CA PHE A 286 -1.81 6.51 -16.21
C PHE A 286 -1.07 5.86 -17.39
N ALA A 287 -1.53 4.72 -17.91
CA ALA A 287 -0.99 4.10 -19.12
C ALA A 287 -0.93 5.04 -20.35
N PRO A 288 -1.94 5.91 -20.61
CA PRO A 288 -1.88 6.84 -21.73
C PRO A 288 -0.76 7.88 -21.66
N LEU A 289 -0.21 8.15 -20.46
CA LEU A 289 0.93 9.04 -20.29
C LEU A 289 2.20 8.49 -20.92
N GLN A 290 2.30 7.17 -21.13
CA GLN A 290 3.50 6.51 -21.66
C GLN A 290 4.75 6.92 -20.85
N LEU A 291 4.64 6.86 -19.52
CA LEU A 291 5.77 7.07 -18.62
C LEU A 291 6.85 6.00 -18.85
N PRO A 292 8.08 6.17 -18.31
CA PRO A 292 9.11 5.15 -18.47
C PRO A 292 8.62 3.76 -18.02
N LYS A 293 9.00 2.71 -18.75
CA LYS A 293 8.59 1.31 -18.50
C LYS A 293 8.69 0.92 -17.03
N GLN A 294 9.79 1.28 -16.38
CA GLN A 294 10.06 1.02 -14.97
C GLN A 294 8.97 1.54 -14.02
N PHE A 295 8.29 2.66 -14.35
CA PHE A 295 7.18 3.17 -13.55
C PHE A 295 6.08 2.12 -13.44
N TYR A 296 5.65 1.57 -14.57
CA TYR A 296 4.60 0.57 -14.61
C TYR A 296 5.07 -0.76 -14.01
N GLU A 297 6.32 -1.17 -14.27
CA GLU A 297 6.90 -2.37 -13.67
C GLU A 297 6.96 -2.28 -12.14
N ASP A 298 7.37 -1.14 -11.59
CA ASP A 298 7.41 -0.94 -10.13
C ASP A 298 6.00 -1.09 -9.52
N PHE A 299 4.96 -0.47 -10.10
CA PHE A 299 3.60 -0.59 -9.56
C PHE A 299 2.97 -1.98 -9.77
N VAL A 300 3.23 -2.66 -10.89
CA VAL A 300 2.77 -4.05 -11.07
C VAL A 300 3.47 -4.98 -10.10
N ARG A 301 4.75 -4.73 -9.80
CA ARG A 301 5.48 -5.47 -8.80
C ARG A 301 4.97 -5.22 -7.38
N VAL A 302 4.61 -3.98 -7.04
CA VAL A 302 3.86 -3.70 -5.79
C VAL A 302 2.59 -4.55 -5.78
N ALA A 303 1.76 -4.51 -6.82
CA ALA A 303 0.53 -5.30 -6.88
C ALA A 303 0.78 -6.82 -6.72
N ASP A 304 1.89 -7.34 -7.25
CA ASP A 304 2.31 -8.73 -7.07
C ASP A 304 2.67 -9.04 -5.62
N ASP A 305 3.44 -8.18 -4.94
CA ASP A 305 3.73 -8.32 -3.51
C ASP A 305 2.42 -8.33 -2.69
N GLU A 306 1.50 -7.40 -2.94
CA GLU A 306 0.20 -7.35 -2.23
C GLU A 306 -0.67 -8.57 -2.52
N SER A 307 -0.55 -9.16 -3.71
CA SER A 307 -1.25 -10.41 -4.03
C SER A 307 -0.77 -11.58 -3.15
N ARG A 308 0.54 -11.62 -2.83
CA ARG A 308 1.10 -12.59 -1.90
C ARG A 308 0.71 -12.27 -0.46
N HIS A 309 0.80 -11.01 -0.05
CA HIS A 309 0.38 -10.55 1.28
C HIS A 309 -1.07 -10.93 1.57
N LEU A 310 -1.98 -10.64 0.63
CA LEU A 310 -3.38 -11.04 0.68
C LEU A 310 -3.51 -12.56 0.83
N SER A 311 -2.80 -13.33 0.01
CA SER A 311 -2.87 -14.79 0.04
C SER A 311 -2.40 -15.36 1.38
N TRP A 312 -1.36 -14.80 1.99
CA TRP A 312 -0.89 -15.17 3.32
C TRP A 312 -1.93 -14.85 4.41
N CYS A 313 -2.57 -13.68 4.31
CA CYS A 313 -3.64 -13.30 5.24
C CYS A 313 -4.86 -14.21 5.10
N LEU A 314 -5.30 -14.51 3.87
CA LEU A 314 -6.43 -15.41 3.61
C LEU A 314 -6.15 -16.82 4.13
N GLN A 315 -4.95 -17.34 3.86
CA GLN A 315 -4.50 -18.62 4.40
C GLN A 315 -4.59 -18.62 5.93
N ARG A 316 -3.95 -17.65 6.58
CA ARG A 316 -3.89 -17.59 8.05
C ARG A 316 -5.27 -17.38 8.68
N LEU A 317 -6.16 -16.64 8.01
CA LEU A 317 -7.53 -16.43 8.48
C LEU A 317 -8.32 -17.75 8.47
N GLY A 318 -8.13 -18.56 7.43
CA GLY A 318 -8.68 -19.92 7.33
C GLY A 318 -8.18 -20.85 8.43
N GLU A 319 -6.87 -20.80 8.76
CA GLU A 319 -6.27 -21.58 9.86
C GLU A 319 -6.88 -21.24 11.23
N LEU A 320 -7.26 -19.97 11.44
CA LEU A 320 -7.96 -19.50 12.64
C LEU A 320 -9.45 -19.90 12.68
N GLY A 321 -9.99 -20.42 11.57
CA GLY A 321 -11.39 -20.84 11.43
C GLY A 321 -12.32 -19.73 10.91
N HIS A 322 -11.78 -18.71 10.26
CA HIS A 322 -12.54 -17.57 9.73
C HIS A 322 -12.35 -17.45 8.21
N ARG A 323 -13.21 -16.66 7.57
CA ARG A 323 -13.11 -16.32 6.15
C ARG A 323 -13.13 -14.81 5.95
N TYR A 324 -12.53 -14.37 4.86
CA TYR A 324 -12.71 -13.00 4.41
C TYR A 324 -14.19 -12.74 4.12
N GLY A 325 -14.73 -11.65 4.68
CA GLY A 325 -16.16 -11.33 4.63
C GLY A 325 -17.00 -11.79 5.82
N ASP A 326 -16.44 -12.50 6.80
CA ASP A 326 -17.15 -12.84 8.05
C ASP A 326 -17.39 -11.60 8.95
N MET A 327 -16.67 -10.49 8.71
CA MET A 327 -16.86 -9.17 9.33
C MET A 327 -17.03 -8.09 8.25
N ASP A 328 -17.80 -7.03 8.53
CA ASP A 328 -17.91 -5.85 7.65
C ASP A 328 -16.58 -5.09 7.52
N ALA A 329 -16.42 -4.29 6.46
CA ALA A 329 -15.21 -3.52 6.17
C ALA A 329 -15.54 -2.09 5.70
N HIS A 330 -14.55 -1.21 5.48
CA HIS A 330 -14.75 0.16 4.99
C HIS A 330 -14.01 0.44 3.69
N ASP A 331 -14.44 1.45 2.92
CA ASP A 331 -13.85 1.81 1.61
C ASP A 331 -12.93 3.05 1.65
N LEU A 332 -12.33 3.39 2.81
CA LEU A 332 -11.55 4.63 2.96
C LEU A 332 -10.34 4.70 2.02
N LEU A 333 -9.68 3.57 1.75
CA LEU A 333 -8.49 3.55 0.91
C LEU A 333 -8.85 3.94 -0.53
N TRP A 334 -9.91 3.35 -1.07
CA TRP A 334 -10.37 3.67 -2.42
C TRP A 334 -10.81 5.12 -2.59
N GLN A 335 -11.41 5.74 -1.57
CA GLN A 335 -11.78 7.15 -1.64
C GLN A 335 -10.58 8.05 -1.95
N GLY A 336 -9.42 7.80 -1.32
CA GLY A 336 -8.17 8.52 -1.62
C GLY A 336 -7.66 8.26 -3.05
N CYS A 337 -7.79 7.03 -3.54
CA CYS A 337 -7.48 6.66 -4.92
C CYS A 337 -8.33 7.41 -5.95
N ALA A 338 -9.64 7.46 -5.71
CA ALA A 338 -10.60 8.14 -6.56
C ALA A 338 -10.39 9.66 -6.56
N ASP A 339 -10.14 10.26 -5.39
CA ASP A 339 -9.89 11.70 -5.29
C ASP A 339 -8.57 12.12 -5.95
N SER A 340 -7.57 11.24 -5.94
CA SER A 340 -6.26 11.45 -6.58
C SER A 340 -6.21 11.02 -8.06
N ALA A 341 -7.27 10.41 -8.60
CA ALA A 341 -7.32 9.94 -10.00
C ALA A 341 -7.14 11.05 -11.04
N VAL A 342 -7.23 12.31 -10.63
CA VAL A 342 -7.14 13.50 -11.48
C VAL A 342 -5.71 13.84 -11.91
N ASP A 343 -4.69 13.34 -11.21
CA ASP A 343 -3.29 13.74 -11.44
C ASP A 343 -2.33 12.66 -10.92
N VAL A 344 -1.28 12.33 -11.69
CA VAL A 344 -0.31 11.31 -11.29
C VAL A 344 0.52 11.74 -10.06
N ALA A 345 0.82 13.03 -9.90
CA ALA A 345 1.50 13.53 -8.71
C ALA A 345 0.61 13.43 -7.47
N ALA A 346 -0.69 13.71 -7.64
CA ALA A 346 -1.68 13.49 -6.59
C ALA A 346 -1.77 12.02 -6.20
N ARG A 347 -1.79 11.11 -7.20
CA ARG A 347 -1.82 9.67 -6.96
C ARG A 347 -0.65 9.23 -6.11
N LEU A 348 0.58 9.59 -6.50
CA LEU A 348 1.79 9.22 -5.78
C LEU A 348 1.79 9.77 -4.34
N ALA A 349 1.37 11.02 -4.14
CA ALA A 349 1.32 11.64 -2.82
C ALA A 349 0.30 10.96 -1.89
N VAL A 350 -0.91 10.67 -2.39
CA VAL A 350 -2.01 10.13 -1.58
C VAL A 350 -1.84 8.63 -1.31
N VAL A 351 -1.49 7.85 -2.32
CA VAL A 351 -1.52 6.38 -2.24
C VAL A 351 -0.18 5.84 -1.73
N PRO A 352 0.88 5.65 -2.54
CA PRO A 352 2.09 4.96 -2.10
C PRO A 352 2.87 5.72 -1.02
N MET A 353 2.82 7.05 -1.00
CA MET A 353 3.58 7.82 0.00
C MET A 353 2.87 8.03 1.32
N SER A 354 1.53 7.89 1.36
CA SER A 354 0.74 8.27 2.54
C SER A 354 -0.18 7.17 3.05
N GLN A 355 -0.90 6.47 2.17
CA GLN A 355 -1.72 5.31 2.56
C GLN A 355 -0.81 4.12 2.90
N GLU A 356 0.13 3.73 2.03
CA GLU A 356 1.05 2.62 2.31
C GLU A 356 2.00 2.93 3.48
N ALA A 357 2.37 4.21 3.66
CA ALA A 357 3.16 4.63 4.82
C ALA A 357 2.46 4.41 6.18
N ARG A 358 1.14 4.13 6.21
CA ARG A 358 0.44 3.67 7.42
C ARG A 358 0.86 2.26 7.82
N GLY A 359 1.24 1.41 6.88
CA GLY A 359 1.86 0.10 7.13
C GLY A 359 3.14 0.26 7.95
N LEU A 360 4.02 1.18 7.56
CA LEU A 360 5.26 1.51 8.30
C LEU A 360 4.98 2.05 9.71
N ASP A 361 3.90 2.81 9.86
CA ASP A 361 3.50 3.36 11.14
C ASP A 361 2.98 2.28 12.09
N ALA A 362 2.23 1.28 11.60
CA ALA A 362 1.46 0.36 12.42
C ALA A 362 2.05 -1.07 12.52
N GLY A 363 2.77 -1.55 11.50
CA GLY A 363 3.17 -2.95 11.34
C GLY A 363 3.89 -3.51 12.56
N GLN A 364 4.99 -2.88 13.01
CA GLN A 364 5.76 -3.36 14.15
C GLN A 364 4.96 -3.37 15.47
N ARG A 365 4.05 -2.41 15.67
CA ARG A 365 3.16 -2.42 16.84
C ARG A 365 2.17 -3.57 16.78
N LEU A 366 1.68 -3.91 15.59
CA LEU A 366 0.79 -5.04 15.39
C LEU A 366 1.51 -6.37 15.67
N VAL A 367 2.75 -6.53 15.19
CA VAL A 367 3.62 -7.68 15.50
C VAL A 367 3.79 -7.85 17.00
N GLN A 368 4.21 -6.80 17.72
CA GLN A 368 4.43 -6.85 19.16
C GLN A 368 3.16 -7.26 19.92
N ARG A 369 2.00 -6.76 19.49
CA ARG A 369 0.72 -7.12 20.10
C ARG A 369 0.40 -8.60 19.89
N LEU A 370 0.55 -9.12 18.68
CA LEU A 370 0.29 -10.53 18.35
C LEU A 370 1.22 -11.47 19.13
N VAL A 371 2.50 -11.12 19.25
CA VAL A 371 3.47 -11.85 20.08
C VAL A 371 3.04 -11.87 21.54
N GLY A 372 2.66 -10.72 22.10
CA GLY A 372 2.20 -10.63 23.49
C GLY A 372 0.95 -11.48 23.78
N TRP A 373 0.20 -11.86 22.75
CA TRP A 373 -1.02 -12.67 22.84
C TRP A 373 -0.78 -14.14 22.48
N GLY A 374 0.47 -14.52 22.19
CA GLY A 374 0.87 -15.89 21.89
C GLY A 374 0.65 -16.34 20.44
N ASP A 375 0.20 -15.47 19.54
CA ASP A 375 0.01 -15.81 18.12
C ASP A 375 1.26 -15.49 17.29
N LEU A 376 2.30 -16.28 17.53
CA LEU A 376 3.60 -16.13 16.88
C LEU A 376 3.53 -16.33 15.36
N ARG A 377 2.58 -17.16 14.88
CA ARG A 377 2.42 -17.44 13.45
C ARG A 377 1.83 -16.25 12.72
N THR A 378 0.75 -15.64 13.24
CA THR A 378 0.22 -14.40 12.66
C THR A 378 1.23 -13.26 12.79
N ALA A 379 1.97 -13.18 13.91
CA ALA A 379 3.03 -12.18 14.09
C ALA A 379 4.15 -12.31 13.03
N ALA A 380 4.53 -13.52 12.66
CA ALA A 380 5.53 -13.77 11.62
C ALA A 380 5.04 -13.31 10.23
N VAL A 381 3.78 -13.63 9.88
CA VAL A 381 3.15 -13.17 8.62
C VAL A 381 3.15 -11.64 8.55
N VAL A 382 2.62 -10.98 9.58
CA VAL A 382 2.57 -9.51 9.66
C VAL A 382 3.97 -8.90 9.65
N GLY A 383 4.93 -9.56 10.28
CA GLY A 383 6.31 -9.11 10.34
C GLY A 383 6.97 -9.02 8.98
N LEU A 384 6.77 -10.01 8.11
CA LEU A 384 7.32 -9.97 6.75
C LEU A 384 6.57 -9.00 5.86
N ILE A 385 5.24 -8.93 5.93
CA ILE A 385 4.45 -7.90 5.21
C ILE A 385 5.04 -6.52 5.54
N ALA A 386 5.17 -6.19 6.83
CA ALA A 386 5.73 -4.92 7.28
C ALA A 386 7.18 -4.65 6.81
N GLU A 387 7.96 -5.68 6.51
CA GLU A 387 9.29 -5.53 5.91
C GLU A 387 9.22 -5.21 4.41
N GLU A 388 8.33 -5.88 3.68
CA GLU A 388 8.12 -5.68 2.24
C GLU A 388 7.53 -4.29 1.94
N GLU A 389 6.66 -3.76 2.81
CA GLU A 389 6.02 -2.43 2.71
C GLU A 389 7.01 -1.27 2.48
N ARG A 390 8.26 -1.40 2.95
CA ARG A 390 9.28 -0.36 2.76
C ARG A 390 9.52 -0.07 1.29
N ALA A 391 9.53 -1.11 0.45
CA ALA A 391 9.76 -0.96 -0.97
C ALA A 391 8.62 -0.19 -1.64
N HIS A 392 7.37 -0.44 -1.23
CA HIS A 392 6.19 0.16 -1.83
C HIS A 392 6.13 1.67 -1.57
N VAL A 393 6.43 2.10 -0.34
CA VAL A 393 6.56 3.53 -0.03
C VAL A 393 7.74 4.15 -0.77
N ALA A 394 8.88 3.45 -0.84
CA ALA A 394 10.06 3.92 -1.55
C ALA A 394 9.83 4.10 -3.07
N VAL A 395 9.03 3.24 -3.70
CA VAL A 395 8.57 3.39 -5.10
C VAL A 395 7.83 4.73 -5.24
N GLY A 396 6.88 5.01 -4.35
CA GLY A 396 6.15 6.28 -4.33
C GLY A 396 7.05 7.50 -4.21
N VAL A 397 7.94 7.50 -3.21
CA VAL A 397 8.89 8.60 -2.95
C VAL A 397 9.80 8.84 -4.16
N THR A 398 10.34 7.77 -4.74
CA THR A 398 11.28 7.83 -5.87
C THR A 398 10.60 8.43 -7.09
N TRP A 399 9.43 7.92 -7.48
CA TRP A 399 8.70 8.44 -8.64
C TRP A 399 8.18 9.86 -8.43
N PHE A 400 7.76 10.19 -7.21
CA PHE A 400 7.31 11.56 -6.90
C PHE A 400 8.46 12.56 -7.02
N ALA A 401 9.64 12.23 -6.50
CA ALA A 401 10.84 13.06 -6.64
C ALA A 401 11.26 13.22 -8.11
N ARG A 402 11.27 12.13 -8.89
CA ARG A 402 11.57 12.16 -10.34
C ARG A 402 10.57 13.04 -11.11
N LEU A 403 9.28 12.91 -10.80
CA LEU A 403 8.23 13.72 -11.38
C LEU A 403 8.41 15.20 -11.03
N CYS A 404 8.73 15.52 -9.78
CA CYS A 404 9.00 16.88 -9.34
C CYS A 404 10.21 17.48 -10.07
N ALA A 405 11.29 16.72 -10.23
CA ALA A 405 12.46 17.13 -11.00
C ALA A 405 12.12 17.40 -12.47
N ALA A 406 11.34 16.52 -13.11
CA ALA A 406 10.89 16.71 -14.49
C ALA A 406 9.99 17.94 -14.67
N LEU A 407 9.22 18.30 -13.65
CA LEU A 407 8.32 19.46 -13.66
C LEU A 407 8.97 20.75 -13.14
N GLU A 408 10.23 20.69 -12.69
CA GLU A 408 10.92 21.81 -12.03
C GLU A 408 10.09 22.35 -10.85
N ARG A 409 9.75 21.43 -9.95
CA ARG A 409 8.97 21.69 -8.73
C ARG A 409 9.68 21.13 -7.51
N GLU A 410 9.55 21.84 -6.40
CA GLU A 410 10.01 21.36 -5.10
C GLU A 410 9.06 20.27 -4.56
N PRO A 411 9.56 19.07 -4.22
CA PRO A 411 8.69 17.96 -3.83
C PRO A 411 7.90 18.21 -2.54
N GLY A 412 8.53 18.70 -1.48
CA GLY A 412 7.90 18.90 -0.18
C GLY A 412 6.65 19.80 -0.24
N PRO A 413 6.77 21.04 -0.75
CA PRO A 413 5.61 21.93 -0.93
C PRO A 413 4.51 21.34 -1.81
N LEU A 414 4.86 20.63 -2.90
CA LEU A 414 3.87 20.01 -3.78
C LEU A 414 3.11 18.87 -3.08
N PHE A 415 3.83 18.02 -2.35
CA PHE A 415 3.28 16.93 -1.57
C PHE A 415 2.28 17.44 -0.51
N ARG A 416 2.70 18.43 0.29
CA ARG A 416 1.84 19.07 1.30
C ARG A 416 0.56 19.61 0.69
N ARG A 417 0.69 20.33 -0.43
CA ARG A 417 -0.46 20.91 -1.13
C ARG A 417 -1.45 19.84 -1.58
N TRP A 418 -0.98 18.71 -2.12
CA TRP A 418 -1.86 17.60 -2.51
C TRP A 418 -2.60 17.01 -1.32
N LEU A 419 -1.91 16.71 -0.22
CA LEU A 419 -2.55 16.12 0.96
C LEU A 419 -3.54 17.09 1.62
N MET A 420 -3.20 18.36 1.75
CA MET A 420 -4.12 19.36 2.31
C MET A 420 -5.40 19.50 1.48
N HIS A 421 -5.30 19.40 0.15
CA HIS A 421 -6.45 19.55 -0.74
C HIS A 421 -7.32 18.28 -0.82
N LEU A 422 -6.69 17.11 -0.86
CA LEU A 422 -7.36 15.85 -1.15
C LEU A 422 -7.71 15.05 0.10
N ASN A 423 -6.77 14.95 1.06
CA ASN A 423 -6.95 14.11 2.23
C ASN A 423 -6.09 14.57 3.42
N PRO A 424 -6.50 15.64 4.13
CA PRO A 424 -5.73 16.18 5.25
C PRO A 424 -5.67 15.23 6.46
N ASP A 425 -6.51 14.19 6.52
CA ASP A 425 -6.43 13.19 7.58
C ASP A 425 -5.16 12.32 7.46
N LEU A 426 -4.55 12.24 6.28
CA LEU A 426 -3.26 11.56 6.09
C LEU A 426 -2.09 12.31 6.75
N LEU A 427 -2.26 13.59 7.10
CA LEU A 427 -1.29 14.40 7.85
C LEU A 427 -1.44 14.27 9.38
N LYS A 428 -2.33 13.39 9.85
CA LYS A 428 -2.51 13.10 11.28
C LYS A 428 -1.72 11.87 11.68
N GLY A 429 -0.91 11.99 12.73
CA GLY A 429 -0.17 10.88 13.32
C GLY A 429 -1.05 9.85 14.06
N PRO A 430 -0.43 8.89 14.76
CA PRO A 430 1.00 8.78 15.04
C PRO A 430 1.82 8.36 13.82
N PHE A 431 3.04 8.89 13.70
CA PHE A 431 3.99 8.54 12.63
C PHE A 431 5.18 7.77 13.19
N ASN A 432 5.68 6.80 12.42
CA ASN A 432 6.95 6.16 12.66
C ASN A 432 8.05 6.87 11.85
N HIS A 433 8.62 7.93 12.44
CA HIS A 433 9.60 8.76 11.76
C HIS A 433 10.87 8.01 11.34
N SER A 434 11.32 7.04 12.14
CA SER A 434 12.49 6.21 11.80
C SER A 434 12.25 5.35 10.58
N GLU A 435 11.09 4.66 10.48
CA GLU A 435 10.78 3.83 9.32
C GLU A 435 10.54 4.68 8.06
N ARG A 436 9.82 5.81 8.18
CA ARG A 436 9.64 6.73 7.04
C ARG A 436 10.96 7.33 6.54
N ALA A 437 11.92 7.58 7.44
CA ALA A 437 13.25 8.06 7.07
C ALA A 437 14.08 7.00 6.31
N VAL A 438 13.92 5.71 6.65
CA VAL A 438 14.59 4.60 5.93
C VAL A 438 14.22 4.63 4.45
N VAL A 439 12.93 4.81 4.14
CA VAL A 439 12.41 4.86 2.76
C VAL A 439 12.54 6.25 2.11
N ARG A 440 13.39 7.13 2.68
CA ARG A 440 13.67 8.49 2.19
C ARG A 440 12.47 9.43 2.13
N LEU A 441 11.42 9.19 2.91
CA LEU A 441 10.28 10.12 3.05
C LEU A 441 10.61 11.19 4.11
N PRO A 442 10.89 12.45 3.72
CA PRO A 442 11.33 13.49 4.66
C PRO A 442 10.21 13.91 5.62
N ARG A 443 10.57 14.17 6.88
CA ARG A 443 9.60 14.50 7.94
C ARG A 443 8.79 15.76 7.65
N ASP A 444 9.42 16.77 7.06
CA ASP A 444 8.82 18.05 6.69
C ASP A 444 7.79 17.92 5.56
N TRP A 445 7.65 16.76 4.93
CA TRP A 445 6.60 16.53 3.93
C TRP A 445 5.27 16.15 4.58
N TYR A 446 5.28 15.33 5.64
CA TYR A 446 4.06 14.70 6.17
C TYR A 446 3.72 15.04 7.62
N ASP A 447 4.65 15.61 8.39
CA ASP A 447 4.41 15.98 9.79
C ASP A 447 4.27 17.51 9.92
N PRO A 448 3.04 18.03 10.09
CA PRO A 448 2.80 19.45 10.31
C PRO A 448 3.61 20.08 11.44
N LYS A 449 4.06 19.29 12.42
CA LYS A 449 4.91 19.79 13.51
C LYS A 449 6.33 20.16 13.06
N ALA A 450 6.73 19.72 11.87
CA ALA A 450 8.03 20.05 11.27
C ALA A 450 7.94 21.20 10.25
N TRP A 451 6.75 21.78 10.03
CA TRP A 451 6.57 22.86 9.06
C TRP A 451 6.88 24.22 9.69
N ALA A 452 7.33 25.17 8.87
CA ALA A 452 7.51 26.55 9.33
C ALA A 452 6.16 27.16 9.77
N GLU A 453 6.18 28.12 10.69
CA GLU A 453 4.96 28.73 11.25
C GLU A 453 4.03 29.34 10.18
N THR A 454 4.60 29.89 9.11
CA THR A 454 3.88 30.45 7.96
C THR A 454 3.13 29.37 7.16
N GLU A 455 3.67 28.15 7.09
CA GLU A 455 3.07 27.01 6.38
C GLU A 455 2.04 26.28 7.25
N ALA A 456 2.28 26.21 8.56
CA ALA A 456 1.33 25.63 9.52
C ALA A 456 0.01 26.42 9.60
N ALA A 457 0.03 27.73 9.30
CA ALA A 457 -1.16 28.56 9.23
C ALA A 457 -2.11 28.16 8.08
N GLU A 458 -1.60 27.58 6.98
CA GLU A 458 -2.41 27.17 5.81
C GLU A 458 -3.26 25.91 6.07
N LEU A 459 -2.96 25.14 7.12
CA LEU A 459 -3.78 23.98 7.56
C LEU A 459 -5.09 24.38 8.24
N LYS A 460 -5.24 25.64 8.65
CA LYS A 460 -6.48 26.11 9.25
C LYS A 460 -7.51 26.29 8.12
N PRO A 461 -8.69 25.65 8.19
CA PRO A 461 -9.75 25.97 7.25
C PRO A 461 -10.03 27.48 7.34
N ALA A 462 -10.25 28.13 6.18
CA ALA A 462 -10.71 29.51 6.19
C ALA A 462 -11.95 29.56 7.08
N ALA A 463 -11.92 30.40 8.12
CA ALA A 463 -13.07 30.60 8.98
C ALA A 463 -14.27 30.91 8.06
N GLU A 464 -15.37 30.20 8.25
CA GLU A 464 -16.63 30.56 7.59
C GLU A 464 -16.86 32.05 7.85
N ALA A 465 -16.93 32.84 6.77
CA ALA A 465 -17.26 34.24 6.89
C ALA A 465 -18.58 34.32 7.67
N PRO A 466 -18.69 35.22 8.66
CA PRO A 466 -19.92 35.34 9.43
C PRO A 466 -21.08 35.53 8.46
N ALA A 467 -22.07 34.65 8.56
CA ALA A 467 -23.29 34.75 7.77
C ALA A 467 -23.79 36.19 7.89
N THR A 468 -23.85 36.89 6.76
CA THR A 468 -24.41 38.23 6.68
C THR A 468 -25.83 38.15 7.21
N ALA A 469 -26.04 38.73 8.40
CA ALA A 469 -27.35 38.91 8.99
C ALA A 469 -28.19 39.75 8.03
N GLY A 470 -29.22 39.16 7.45
CA GLY A 470 -30.00 39.86 6.45
C GLY A 470 -31.13 39.05 5.82
N GLU A 471 -31.84 38.19 6.58
CA GLU A 471 -33.22 37.89 6.20
C GLU A 471 -34.05 37.48 7.43
N GLN A 472 -35.16 38.19 7.65
CA GLN A 472 -36.03 38.00 8.80
C GLN A 472 -36.82 36.69 8.69
N PRO A 473 -37.09 35.98 9.80
CA PRO A 473 -37.89 34.77 9.77
C PRO A 473 -39.39 35.10 9.74
N GLY A 474 -40.10 34.53 8.77
CA GLY A 474 -41.57 34.44 8.77
C GLY A 474 -42.09 33.49 9.86
N PRO A 475 -43.39 33.56 10.22
CA PRO A 475 -43.92 32.96 11.44
C PRO A 475 -44.02 31.43 11.34
N GLN A 476 -43.60 30.74 12.42
CA GLN A 476 -43.77 29.30 12.59
C GLN A 476 -45.17 28.96 13.10
N PRO A 477 -45.82 27.87 12.62
CA PRO A 477 -47.03 27.35 13.24
C PRO A 477 -46.69 26.55 14.51
N GLN A 478 -47.50 26.78 15.54
CA GLN A 478 -47.37 26.23 16.89
C GLN A 478 -47.62 24.72 16.93
N ARG A 479 -46.78 23.99 17.67
CA ARG A 479 -47.02 22.60 18.08
C ARG A 479 -47.97 22.58 19.27
N VAL A 480 -49.02 21.78 19.16
CA VAL A 480 -49.85 21.35 20.29
C VAL A 480 -49.25 20.06 20.85
N ALA A 481 -49.05 20.01 22.16
CA ALA A 481 -48.56 18.86 22.90
C ALA A 481 -49.74 18.06 23.46
N GLU A 482 -49.70 16.73 23.35
CA GLU A 482 -50.44 15.84 24.25
C GLU A 482 -49.58 14.63 24.63
N ALA A 483 -49.82 14.16 25.86
CA ALA A 483 -48.95 13.33 26.66
C ALA A 483 -49.52 11.92 26.88
N GLY A 484 -48.65 10.90 26.67
CA GLY A 484 -48.64 9.55 27.29
C GLY A 484 -49.88 8.63 27.20
N PRO A 485 -49.84 7.38 27.73
CA PRO A 485 -48.69 6.58 28.20
C PRO A 485 -48.70 5.07 27.78
N GLY A 486 -47.54 4.42 27.92
CA GLY A 486 -47.36 3.03 28.42
C GLY A 486 -47.78 1.80 27.58
N ALA A 487 -46.84 0.85 27.36
CA ALA A 487 -47.00 -0.60 27.65
C ALA A 487 -45.78 -1.44 27.19
N LYS A 488 -45.47 -2.48 27.96
CA LYS A 488 -44.45 -3.52 27.73
C LYS A 488 -45.02 -4.71 26.91
N THR A 489 -44.14 -5.66 26.56
CA THR A 489 -44.28 -7.03 25.97
C THR A 489 -43.70 -7.08 24.54
N GLY A 490 -43.03 -8.10 24.02
CA GLY A 490 -42.66 -9.46 24.45
C GLY A 490 -42.31 -10.28 23.19
N VAL A 491 -41.15 -10.95 23.18
CA VAL A 491 -40.69 -12.19 22.48
C VAL A 491 -41.40 -12.73 21.20
N GLY A 492 -40.58 -13.18 20.22
CA GLY A 492 -40.89 -14.26 19.23
C GLY A 492 -40.59 -13.87 17.76
N ALA A 493 -39.47 -14.29 17.15
CA ALA A 493 -39.25 -15.53 16.37
C ALA A 493 -40.07 -15.65 15.08
N GLU A 494 -39.42 -15.65 13.90
CA GLU A 494 -39.40 -16.76 12.92
C GLU A 494 -38.78 -16.36 11.56
N ALA A 495 -38.26 -17.40 10.90
CA ALA A 495 -37.53 -17.38 9.64
C ALA A 495 -38.46 -17.25 8.42
N GLY A 496 -37.91 -16.71 7.32
CA GLY A 496 -38.54 -16.73 6.01
C GLY A 496 -37.48 -16.67 4.93
N ALA A 497 -37.19 -17.82 4.32
CA ALA A 497 -36.40 -17.95 3.11
C ALA A 497 -37.12 -17.28 1.93
N GLY A 498 -36.36 -16.59 1.08
CA GLY A 498 -36.84 -16.01 -0.16
C GLY A 498 -35.64 -15.75 -1.06
N GLU A 499 -35.40 -16.68 -1.98
CA GLU A 499 -34.47 -16.53 -3.09
C GLU A 499 -34.89 -15.36 -3.98
N GLY A 500 -33.90 -14.59 -4.42
CA GLY A 500 -34.08 -13.48 -5.35
C GLY A 500 -32.72 -13.06 -5.87
N GLU A 501 -32.30 -13.69 -6.97
CA GLU A 501 -31.20 -13.22 -7.80
C GLU A 501 -31.48 -11.77 -8.23
N GLY A 502 -30.62 -10.88 -7.77
CA GLY A 502 -30.59 -9.49 -8.19
C GLY A 502 -29.18 -8.97 -7.99
N ALA A 503 -28.44 -8.81 -9.10
CA ALA A 503 -27.16 -8.13 -9.13
C ALA A 503 -27.36 -6.66 -8.72
N ALA A 504 -27.46 -6.42 -7.41
CA ALA A 504 -27.55 -5.08 -6.86
C ALA A 504 -26.16 -4.47 -6.92
N ALA A 505 -25.95 -3.55 -7.87
CA ALA A 505 -24.83 -2.62 -7.84
C ALA A 505 -24.88 -1.88 -6.50
N ARG A 506 -23.98 -2.24 -5.58
CA ARG A 506 -24.00 -1.77 -4.20
C ARG A 506 -23.56 -0.31 -4.12
N ILE A 507 -24.35 0.48 -3.42
CA ILE A 507 -24.14 1.93 -3.24
C ILE A 507 -22.84 2.14 -2.45
N PRO A 508 -21.89 2.96 -2.95
CA PRO A 508 -20.65 3.24 -2.23
C PRO A 508 -20.93 4.01 -0.94
N VAL A 509 -20.40 3.50 0.18
CA VAL A 509 -20.47 4.19 1.46
C VAL A 509 -19.45 5.32 1.47
N ARG A 510 -19.93 6.50 1.10
CA ARG A 510 -19.09 7.69 1.01
C ARG A 510 -18.72 8.20 2.40
N GLY A 511 -17.43 8.30 2.67
CA GLY A 511 -16.91 9.02 3.85
C GLY A 511 -17.36 10.50 3.83
N LYS A 512 -17.24 11.19 4.97
CA LYS A 512 -17.44 12.65 5.00
C LYS A 512 -16.50 13.28 3.98
N ARG A 513 -17.04 14.03 3.03
CA ARG A 513 -16.20 14.85 2.14
C ARG A 513 -15.48 15.89 3.00
N HIS A 514 -14.16 15.93 2.94
CA HIS A 514 -13.41 17.01 3.56
C HIS A 514 -13.82 18.34 2.91
N PRO A 515 -13.95 19.42 3.69
CA PRO A 515 -14.19 20.73 3.11
C PRO A 515 -13.05 21.03 2.14
N ARG A 516 -13.37 21.00 0.84
CA ARG A 516 -12.39 21.27 -0.21
C ARG A 516 -11.90 22.69 0.00
N MET A 517 -10.59 22.88 0.10
CA MET A 517 -10.04 24.23 0.01
C MET A 517 -10.56 24.87 -1.28
N VAL A 518 -11.05 26.11 -1.18
CA VAL A 518 -11.69 26.86 -2.29
C VAL A 518 -10.70 27.18 -3.43
N ARG A 519 -9.41 26.87 -3.25
CA ARG A 519 -8.36 27.07 -4.27
C ARG A 519 -8.49 26.05 -5.41
N PRO A 520 -8.17 26.42 -6.66
CA PRO A 520 -8.16 25.49 -7.78
C PRO A 520 -7.20 24.33 -7.51
N GLN A 521 -7.61 23.12 -7.90
CA GLN A 521 -6.76 21.94 -7.77
C GLN A 521 -5.44 22.17 -8.53
N PRO A 522 -4.28 21.85 -7.93
CA PRO A 522 -2.98 22.04 -8.58
C PRO A 522 -2.76 20.96 -9.66
N ARG A 523 -3.58 20.95 -10.70
CA ARG A 523 -3.52 19.95 -11.77
C ARG A 523 -2.42 20.32 -12.77
N LEU A 524 -1.72 19.31 -13.25
CA LEU A 524 -0.89 19.45 -14.43
C LEU A 524 -1.79 19.77 -15.63
N SER A 525 -1.41 20.80 -16.39
CA SER A 525 -2.03 21.09 -17.68
C SER A 525 -1.77 19.96 -18.67
N ALA A 526 -2.60 19.86 -19.71
CA ALA A 526 -2.41 18.88 -20.78
C ALA A 526 -1.02 19.00 -21.46
N ALA A 527 -0.48 20.22 -21.56
CA ALA A 527 0.86 20.46 -22.06
C ALA A 527 1.95 19.96 -21.10
N GLN A 528 1.79 20.16 -19.79
CA GLN A 528 2.70 19.61 -18.78
C GLN A 528 2.69 18.08 -18.76
N LEU A 529 1.50 17.46 -18.86
CA LEU A 529 1.37 16.01 -18.94
C LEU A 529 2.02 15.44 -20.21
N ALA A 530 1.88 16.12 -21.35
CA ALA A 530 2.52 15.70 -22.60
C ALA A 530 4.05 15.77 -22.51
N SER A 531 4.58 16.85 -21.93
CA SER A 531 6.03 17.02 -21.77
C SER A 531 6.63 16.14 -20.66
N LEU A 532 5.81 15.69 -19.70
CA LEU A 532 6.24 14.91 -18.55
C LEU A 532 6.87 13.57 -18.97
N ALA A 533 6.26 12.88 -19.94
CA ALA A 533 6.73 11.57 -20.41
C ALA A 533 8.13 11.65 -21.02
N ASP A 534 8.36 12.61 -21.92
CA ASP A 534 9.65 12.83 -22.57
C ASP A 534 10.74 13.16 -21.55
N ARG A 535 10.44 14.08 -20.62
CA ARG A 535 11.39 14.49 -19.58
C ARG A 535 11.74 13.34 -18.66
N LEU A 536 10.75 12.57 -18.19
CA LEU A 536 10.99 11.41 -17.32
C LEU A 536 11.81 10.32 -18.03
N SER A 537 11.61 10.14 -19.33
CA SER A 537 12.39 9.18 -20.12
C SER A 537 13.87 9.55 -20.17
N LEU A 538 14.19 10.84 -20.27
CA LEU A 538 15.58 11.33 -20.22
C LEU A 538 16.25 11.07 -18.86
N PHE A 539 15.50 11.15 -17.75
CA PHE A 539 16.05 10.82 -16.42
C PHE A 539 16.41 9.34 -16.31
N VAL A 540 15.49 8.46 -16.70
CA VAL A 540 15.71 6.99 -16.64
C VAL A 540 16.87 6.57 -17.55
N GLN A 541 16.94 7.10 -18.78
CA GLN A 541 18.05 6.80 -19.71
C GLN A 541 19.42 7.25 -19.17
N ARG A 542 19.49 8.38 -18.45
CA ARG A 542 20.74 8.84 -17.83
C ARG A 542 21.19 7.92 -16.70
N GLU A 543 20.27 7.40 -15.91
CA GLU A 543 20.56 6.44 -14.84
C GLU A 543 21.03 5.08 -15.41
N GLU A 544 20.33 4.56 -16.43
CA GLU A 544 20.73 3.32 -17.12
C GLU A 544 22.06 3.48 -17.87
N GLY A 545 22.28 4.62 -18.50
CA GLY A 545 23.54 4.95 -19.17
C GLY A 545 24.73 5.07 -18.20
N ALA A 546 24.52 5.66 -17.02
CA ALA A 546 25.52 5.71 -15.96
C ALA A 546 25.85 4.31 -15.39
N ALA A 547 24.84 3.45 -15.22
CA ALA A 547 25.02 2.06 -14.82
C ALA A 547 25.75 1.23 -15.90
N GLY A 548 25.43 1.43 -17.17
CA GLY A 548 26.05 0.74 -18.31
C GLY A 548 27.49 1.18 -18.61
N ALA A 549 27.83 2.46 -18.39
CA ALA A 549 29.18 2.97 -18.56
C ALA A 549 30.15 2.43 -17.48
N GLY A 550 29.66 2.13 -16.27
CA GLY A 550 30.42 1.47 -15.21
C GLY A 550 30.74 -0.02 -15.50
N GLY A 551 29.95 -0.68 -16.36
CA GLY A 551 30.11 -2.09 -16.72
C GLY A 551 31.04 -2.37 -17.91
N ARG A 552 31.23 -1.41 -18.82
CA ARG A 552 32.01 -1.60 -20.06
C ARG A 552 33.52 -1.36 -19.93
N GLY A 553 34.04 -1.23 -18.71
CA GLY A 553 35.48 -1.02 -18.44
C GLY A 553 36.29 -2.26 -18.05
N ARG A 554 35.70 -3.47 -18.05
CA ARG A 554 36.40 -4.73 -17.72
C ARG A 554 36.20 -5.76 -18.82
N GLY A 555 36.94 -5.64 -19.91
CA GLY A 555 36.96 -6.62 -20.98
C GLY A 555 37.67 -6.09 -22.20
N GLY A 556 39.00 -6.11 -22.18
CA GLY A 556 39.82 -5.79 -23.35
C GLY A 556 40.98 -4.87 -23.03
N SER A 557 42.03 -5.43 -22.44
CA SER A 557 43.39 -5.43 -23.01
C SER A 557 44.33 -6.23 -22.12
#